data_AF-A0A9X5X6Q2-F1
#
_entry.id   AF-A0A9X5X6Q2-F1
#
_cell.length_a   1.000
_cell.length_b   1.000
_cell.length_c   1.000
_cell.angle_alpha   90.00
_cell.angle_beta   90.00
_cell.angle_gamma   90.00
#
_symmetry.space_group_name_H-M   'P 1'
#
loop_
_entity.id
_entity.type
_entity.pdbx_description
1 polymer ?
#
loop_
_entity_poly.entity_id
_entity_poly.type
_entity_poly.pdbx_seq_one_letter_code
_entity_poly.pdbx_strand_id
1 'polypeptide(L)'
;RRLYFADYGLALSSQFDLSPSETRFFELHRTYDRCYTRSWLVNWLITALYGYERKERVALIHACAEGEDPPDGPREARAILSRHAPLAAVLTDFYVKIQDESRETPYPLKALRRALYSAGLGGRDVPGVPSGPTRG
;
A
#
# COMPACT_ATOMS: atom_id res chain seq x y z
N ARG A 1 -15.57 -31.47 24.84
CA ARG A 1 -14.74 -30.98 23.72
C ARG A 1 -15.48 -29.79 23.10
N ARG A 2 -14.96 -28.56 23.22
CA ARG A 2 -15.62 -27.35 22.69
C ARG A 2 -14.92 -26.95 21.38
N LEU A 3 -15.67 -26.89 20.29
CA LEU A 3 -15.22 -26.40 18.99
C LEU A 3 -15.46 -24.90 18.96
N TYR A 4 -14.39 -24.12 18.82
CA TYR A 4 -14.48 -22.68 18.60
C TYR A 4 -14.30 -22.45 17.10
N PHE A 5 -15.40 -22.06 16.44
CA PHE A 5 -15.36 -21.54 15.08
C PHE A 5 -15.01 -20.05 15.17
N ALA A 6 -13.80 -19.69 14.78
CA ALA A 6 -13.43 -18.31 14.49
C ALA A 6 -13.62 -18.12 12.99
N ASP A 7 -14.64 -17.37 12.59
CA ASP A 7 -14.79 -16.92 11.22
C ASP A 7 -13.92 -15.67 11.01
N TYR A 8 -12.72 -15.87 10.44
CA TYR A 8 -11.78 -14.79 10.18
C TYR A 8 -12.27 -13.79 9.11
N GLY A 9 -13.43 -14.03 8.48
CA GLY A 9 -14.03 -13.13 7.50
C GLY A 9 -14.81 -11.95 8.08
N LEU A 10 -15.26 -12.03 9.34
CA LEU A 10 -16.11 -10.99 9.95
C LEU A 10 -15.34 -9.77 10.44
N ALA A 11 -14.03 -9.89 10.70
CA ALA A 11 -13.16 -8.79 11.13
C ALA A 11 -12.88 -7.74 10.03
N LEU A 12 -13.38 -7.98 8.81
CA LEU A 12 -13.29 -7.06 7.67
C LEU A 12 -14.65 -6.46 7.27
N SER A 13 -15.72 -6.67 8.06
CA SER A 13 -17.02 -6.05 7.82
C SER A 13 -17.25 -4.89 8.79
N SER A 14 -17.55 -3.71 8.25
CA SER A 14 -17.91 -2.51 9.03
C SER A 14 -19.30 -2.60 9.67
N GLN A 15 -19.97 -3.76 9.58
CA GLN A 15 -21.29 -4.03 10.18
C GLN A 15 -21.19 -4.56 11.62
N PHE A 16 -19.98 -4.80 12.12
CA PHE A 16 -19.73 -5.12 13.53
C PHE A 16 -19.32 -3.88 14.31
N ASP A 17 -19.61 -3.88 15.61
CA ASP A 17 -19.22 -2.81 16.52
C ASP A 17 -17.70 -2.91 16.79
N LEU A 18 -16.91 -2.42 15.83
CA LEU A 18 -15.45 -2.51 15.84
C LEU A 18 -14.89 -1.60 16.95
N SER A 19 -14.02 -2.15 17.80
CA SER A 19 -13.23 -1.34 18.71
C SER A 19 -12.38 -0.31 17.94
N PRO A 20 -11.91 0.77 18.58
CA PRO A 20 -11.02 1.74 17.93
C PRO A 20 -9.75 1.10 17.33
N SER A 21 -9.24 0.04 17.96
CA SER A 21 -8.12 -0.77 17.45
C SER A 21 -8.48 -1.55 16.17
N GLU A 22 -9.67 -2.16 16.12
CA GLU A 22 -10.12 -2.93 14.96
C GLU A 22 -10.51 -2.03 13.79
N THR A 23 -11.13 -0.87 14.05
CA THR A 23 -11.38 0.15 13.01
C THR A 23 -10.07 0.64 12.40
N ARG A 24 -9.06 0.90 13.25
CA ARG A 24 -7.72 1.28 12.78
C ARG A 24 -7.09 0.16 11.96
N PHE A 25 -7.22 -1.09 12.39
CA PHE A 25 -6.75 -2.28 11.66
C PHE A 25 -7.46 -2.44 10.30
N PHE A 26 -8.77 -2.22 10.25
CA PHE A 26 -9.57 -2.31 9.02
C PHE A 26 -9.17 -1.24 7.99
N GLU A 27 -9.09 0.03 8.40
CA GLU A 27 -8.63 1.11 7.51
C GLU A 27 -7.17 0.92 7.07
N LEU A 28 -6.33 0.34 7.94
CA LEU A 28 -4.98 -0.09 7.58
C LEU A 28 -4.99 -1.17 6.49
N HIS A 29 -5.75 -2.25 6.67
CA HIS A 29 -5.79 -3.39 5.75
C HIS A 29 -6.41 -3.04 4.40
N ARG A 30 -7.45 -2.20 4.38
CA ARG A 30 -8.07 -1.73 3.13
C ARG A 30 -7.09 -0.98 2.23
N THR A 31 -6.17 -0.22 2.83
CA THR A 31 -5.10 0.46 2.07
C THR A 31 -3.91 -0.45 1.80
N TYR A 32 -3.64 -1.42 2.67
CA TYR A 32 -2.54 -2.38 2.54
C TYR A 32 -2.63 -3.14 1.22
N ASP A 33 -3.77 -3.77 0.91
CA ASP A 33 -3.91 -4.60 -0.30
C ASP A 33 -3.63 -3.77 -1.56
N ARG A 34 -4.17 -2.55 -1.63
CA ARG A 34 -3.96 -1.64 -2.76
C ARG A 34 -2.51 -1.21 -2.89
N CYS A 35 -1.84 -0.90 -1.78
CA CYS A 35 -0.41 -0.56 -1.78
C CYS A 35 0.42 -1.76 -2.22
N TYR A 36 0.14 -2.93 -1.65
CA TYR A 36 0.85 -4.16 -1.94
C TYR A 36 0.73 -4.55 -3.41
N THR A 37 -0.48 -4.61 -3.97
CA THR A 37 -0.69 -4.96 -5.39
C THR A 37 0.03 -4.00 -6.33
N ARG A 38 0.05 -2.69 -6.03
CA ARG A 38 0.74 -1.69 -6.86
C ARG A 38 2.26 -1.83 -6.80
N SER A 39 2.81 -2.01 -5.60
CA SER A 39 4.25 -2.24 -5.44
C SER A 39 4.69 -3.56 -6.09
N TRP A 40 3.88 -4.61 -5.93
CA TRP A 40 4.11 -5.89 -6.60
C TRP A 40 4.10 -5.75 -8.13
N LEU A 41 3.13 -5.02 -8.69
CA LEU A 41 3.06 -4.76 -10.13
C LEU A 41 4.30 -4.03 -10.66
N VAL A 42 4.77 -3.00 -9.95
CA VAL A 42 6.00 -2.28 -10.31
C VAL A 42 7.19 -3.23 -10.32
N ASN A 43 7.37 -4.02 -9.26
CA ASN A 43 8.46 -4.98 -9.16
C ASN A 43 8.41 -6.02 -10.29
N TRP A 44 7.22 -6.56 -10.56
CA TRP A 44 7.00 -7.52 -11.62
C TRP A 44 7.30 -6.94 -13.01
N LEU A 45 6.83 -5.73 -13.32
CA LEU A 45 7.09 -5.06 -14.59
C LEU A 45 8.59 -4.86 -14.82
N ILE A 46 9.32 -4.42 -13.80
CA ILE A 46 10.76 -4.20 -13.91
C ILE A 46 11.48 -5.52 -14.22
N THR A 47 11.14 -6.59 -13.50
CA THR A 47 11.74 -7.90 -13.75
C THR A 47 11.35 -8.46 -15.11
N ALA A 48 10.08 -8.34 -15.52
CA ALA A 48 9.58 -8.90 -16.77
C ALA A 48 10.10 -8.16 -18.02
N LEU A 49 10.26 -6.84 -17.95
CA LEU A 49 10.63 -6.02 -19.11
C LEU A 49 12.13 -5.73 -19.21
N TYR A 50 12.83 -5.62 -18.08
CA TYR A 50 14.24 -5.22 -18.06
C TYR A 50 15.18 -6.32 -17.55
N GLY A 51 14.64 -7.42 -17.01
CA GLY A 51 15.45 -8.53 -16.49
C GLY A 51 16.27 -8.17 -15.25
N TYR A 52 15.94 -7.07 -14.56
CA TYR A 52 16.72 -6.57 -13.44
C TYR A 52 16.57 -7.45 -12.19
N GLU A 53 17.72 -7.76 -11.59
CA GLU A 53 17.81 -8.45 -10.31
C GLU A 53 17.49 -7.50 -9.14
N ARG A 54 17.57 -7.99 -7.90
CA ARG A 54 17.08 -7.26 -6.72
C ARG A 54 17.70 -5.86 -6.59
N LYS A 55 19.01 -5.72 -6.78
CA LYS A 55 19.72 -4.45 -6.55
C LYS A 55 19.36 -3.42 -7.61
N GLU A 56 19.40 -3.80 -8.87
CA GLU A 56 19.07 -2.96 -10.03
C GLU A 56 17.60 -2.55 -10.01
N ARG A 57 16.71 -3.47 -9.62
CA ARG A 57 15.28 -3.18 -9.45
C ARG A 57 15.04 -2.16 -8.34
N VAL A 58 15.69 -2.31 -7.19
CA VAL A 58 15.60 -1.34 -6.09
C VAL A 58 16.07 0.03 -6.58
N ALA A 59 17.24 0.10 -7.22
CA ALA A 59 17.79 1.35 -7.74
C ALA A 59 16.84 2.02 -8.76
N LEU A 60 16.28 1.26 -9.70
CA LEU A 60 15.32 1.78 -10.67
C LEU A 60 14.04 2.30 -10.02
N ILE A 61 13.51 1.59 -9.03
CA ILE A 61 12.32 2.05 -8.28
C ILE A 61 12.59 3.40 -7.61
N HIS A 62 13.77 3.58 -7.02
CA HIS A 62 14.16 4.85 -6.39
C HIS A 62 14.35 5.96 -7.42
N ALA A 63 15.06 5.71 -8.52
CA ALA A 63 15.25 6.68 -9.59
C ALA A 63 13.89 7.20 -10.12
N CYS A 64 12.96 6.28 -10.42
CA CYS A 64 11.61 6.67 -10.85
C CYS A 64 10.79 7.37 -9.77
N ALA A 65 11.03 7.08 -8.48
CA ALA A 65 10.37 7.76 -7.38
C ALA A 65 10.85 9.22 -7.23
N GLU A 66 12.11 9.49 -7.55
CA GLU A 66 12.71 10.83 -7.59
C GLU A 66 12.38 11.60 -8.88
N GLY A 67 11.64 10.98 -9.80
CA GLY A 67 11.14 11.61 -11.03
C GLY A 67 11.96 11.33 -12.27
N GLU A 68 12.94 10.42 -12.22
CA GLU A 68 13.62 9.97 -13.42
C GLU A 68 12.68 9.13 -14.31
N ASP A 69 12.82 9.29 -15.63
CA ASP A 69 12.03 8.52 -16.57
C ASP A 69 12.46 7.04 -16.56
N PRO A 70 11.51 6.08 -16.54
CA PRO A 70 11.84 4.67 -16.66
C PRO A 70 12.55 4.39 -18.00
N PRO A 71 13.42 3.37 -18.06
CA PRO A 71 14.11 2.95 -19.28
C PRO A 71 13.14 2.68 -20.45
N ASP A 72 13.67 2.74 -21.66
CA ASP A 72 12.88 2.52 -22.87
C ASP A 72 12.17 1.17 -22.87
N GLY A 73 10.92 1.18 -23.33
CA GLY A 73 9.99 0.06 -23.26
C GLY A 73 8.56 0.50 -23.59
N PRO A 74 7.57 -0.38 -23.42
CA PRO A 74 6.17 -0.06 -23.68
C PRO A 74 5.71 1.19 -22.93
N ARG A 75 5.09 2.13 -23.64
CA ARG A 75 4.69 3.44 -23.10
C ARG A 75 3.80 3.29 -21.85
N GLU A 76 2.88 2.35 -21.89
CA GLU A 76 1.94 2.07 -20.80
C GLU A 76 2.66 1.55 -19.57
N ALA A 77 3.65 0.67 -19.75
CA ALA A 77 4.46 0.17 -18.64
C ALA A 77 5.27 1.31 -18.00
N ARG A 78 5.90 2.16 -18.81
CA ARG A 78 6.62 3.35 -18.32
C ARG A 78 5.70 4.28 -17.53
N ALA A 79 4.49 4.55 -18.03
CA ALA A 79 3.50 5.36 -17.32
C ALA A 79 3.08 4.74 -15.96
N ILE A 80 2.90 3.42 -15.91
CA ILE A 80 2.60 2.70 -14.66
C ILE A 80 3.77 2.80 -13.67
N LEU A 81 5.01 2.61 -14.15
CA LEU A 81 6.22 2.71 -13.33
C LEU A 81 6.35 4.12 -12.73
N SER A 82 6.33 5.18 -13.53
CA SER A 82 6.41 6.56 -13.04
C SER A 82 5.31 6.87 -12.02
N ARG A 83 4.07 6.42 -12.28
CA ARG A 83 2.93 6.69 -11.40
C ARG A 83 3.02 5.99 -10.04
N HIS A 84 3.59 4.79 -9.99
CA HIS A 84 3.57 3.95 -8.79
C HIS A 84 4.93 3.79 -8.11
N ALA A 85 6.01 4.27 -8.72
CA ALA A 85 7.36 4.22 -8.16
C ALA A 85 7.46 4.84 -6.75
N PRO A 86 6.87 6.01 -6.44
CA PRO A 86 6.95 6.57 -5.08
C PRO A 86 6.36 5.65 -4.01
N LEU A 87 5.27 4.95 -4.33
CA LEU A 87 4.65 3.98 -3.42
C LEU A 87 5.49 2.70 -3.33
N ALA A 88 5.98 2.21 -4.46
CA ALA A 88 6.82 1.02 -4.53
C ALA A 88 8.13 1.21 -3.77
N ALA A 89 8.74 2.40 -3.83
CA ALA A 89 9.94 2.76 -3.08
C ALA A 89 9.72 2.61 -1.56
N VAL A 90 8.65 3.20 -1.03
CA VAL A 90 8.31 3.12 0.41
C VAL A 90 8.13 1.66 0.86
N LEU A 91 7.45 0.82 0.08
CA LEU A 91 7.28 -0.59 0.42
C LEU A 91 8.58 -1.39 0.27
N THR A 92 9.40 -1.05 -0.73
CA THR A 92 10.69 -1.70 -0.98
C THR A 92 11.64 -1.42 0.19
N ASP A 93 11.77 -0.17 0.63
CA ASP A 93 12.56 0.22 1.80
C ASP A 93 12.12 -0.51 3.07
N PHE A 94 10.81 -0.63 3.26
CA PHE A 94 10.26 -1.34 4.40
C PHE A 94 10.63 -2.83 4.39
N TYR A 95 10.53 -3.49 3.24
CA TYR A 95 10.92 -4.90 3.14
C TYR A 95 12.42 -5.11 3.29
N VAL A 96 13.25 -4.19 2.77
CA VAL A 96 14.70 -4.18 3.00
C VAL A 96 14.99 -4.10 4.50
N LYS A 97 14.38 -3.16 5.22
CA LYS A 97 14.55 -3.03 6.69
C LYS A 97 14.09 -4.25 7.47
N ILE A 98 12.98 -4.88 7.07
CA ILE A 98 12.52 -6.11 7.73
C ILE A 98 13.51 -7.26 7.52
N GLN A 99 14.05 -7.39 6.31
CA GLN A 99 14.94 -8.49 5.95
C GLN A 99 16.33 -8.31 6.55
N ASP A 100 16.85 -7.08 6.52
CA ASP A 100 18.26 -6.79 6.75
C ASP A 100 18.51 -6.21 8.16
N GLU A 101 17.49 -5.64 8.83
CA GLU A 101 17.65 -4.99 10.14
C GLU A 101 16.80 -5.65 11.24
N SER A 102 15.47 -5.55 11.18
CA SER A 102 14.58 -6.02 12.26
C SER A 102 13.18 -6.37 11.80
N ARG A 103 12.68 -7.51 12.29
CA ARG A 103 11.29 -7.94 12.11
C ARG A 103 10.27 -7.09 12.87
N GLU A 104 10.75 -6.26 13.81
CA GLU A 104 9.92 -5.31 14.56
C GLU A 104 9.77 -3.95 13.85
N THR A 105 10.34 -3.81 12.65
CA THR A 105 10.18 -2.59 11.84
C THR A 105 8.69 -2.24 11.67
N PRO A 106 8.25 -1.05 12.09
CA PRO A 106 6.84 -0.68 12.02
C PRO A 106 6.40 -0.44 10.57
N TYR A 107 5.15 -0.83 10.25
CA TYR A 107 4.57 -0.62 8.93
C TYR A 107 4.51 0.87 8.55
N PRO A 108 4.98 1.28 7.35
CA PRO A 108 5.21 2.69 6.99
C PRO A 108 3.94 3.42 6.53
N LEU A 109 2.85 3.31 7.30
CA LEU A 109 1.53 3.82 6.92
C LEU A 109 1.52 5.29 6.48
N LYS A 110 2.17 6.17 7.26
CA LYS A 110 2.17 7.62 6.99
C LYS A 110 2.83 7.92 5.65
N ALA A 111 3.93 7.23 5.33
CA ALA A 111 4.63 7.38 4.06
C ALA A 111 3.79 6.85 2.90
N LEU A 112 3.14 5.69 3.06
CA LEU A 112 2.27 5.11 2.04
C LEU A 112 1.05 5.98 1.75
N ARG A 113 0.42 6.56 2.78
CA ARG A 113 -0.69 7.51 2.57
C ARG A 113 -0.26 8.71 1.76
N ARG A 114 0.89 9.31 2.06
CA ARG A 114 1.44 10.43 1.27
C ARG A 114 1.66 10.05 -0.20
N ALA A 115 2.24 8.87 -0.45
CA ALA A 115 2.45 8.37 -1.81
C ALA A 115 1.13 8.07 -2.56
N LEU A 116 0.08 7.64 -1.85
CA LEU A 116 -1.25 7.46 -2.43
C LEU A 116 -1.92 8.78 -2.81
N TYR A 117 -1.77 9.81 -1.98
CA TYR A 117 -2.31 11.15 -2.24
C TYR A 117 -1.58 11.84 -3.40
N SER A 118 -0.25 11.73 -3.47
CA SER A 118 0.53 12.33 -4.56
C SER A 118 0.24 11.69 -5.92
N ALA A 119 -0.11 10.40 -5.97
CA ALA A 119 -0.46 9.70 -7.21
C ALA A 119 -1.91 9.98 -7.71
N GLY A 120 -2.66 10.87 -7.05
CA GLY A 120 -4.05 11.18 -7.38
C GLY A 120 -5.02 10.01 -7.14
N LEU A 121 -4.65 9.07 -6.26
CA LEU A 121 -5.38 7.80 -6.02
C LEU A 121 -6.11 7.78 -4.67
N GLY A 122 -6.11 8.90 -3.95
CA GLY A 122 -6.98 9.16 -2.80
C GLY A 122 -8.40 9.47 -3.27
N GLY A 123 -9.15 8.45 -3.68
CA GLY A 123 -10.54 8.63 -4.13
C GLY A 123 -11.46 9.07 -2.99
N ARG A 124 -12.11 10.23 -3.19
CA ARG A 124 -13.34 10.76 -2.57
C ARG A 124 -13.46 10.60 -1.05
N ASP A 125 -13.25 11.72 -0.35
CA ASP A 125 -13.91 11.98 0.93
C ASP A 125 -15.39 11.66 0.80
N VAL A 126 -15.85 10.72 1.63
CA VAL A 126 -17.27 10.54 1.88
C VAL A 126 -17.70 11.75 2.71
N PRO A 127 -18.68 12.58 2.27
CA PRO A 127 -19.15 13.70 3.06
C PRO A 127 -19.68 13.17 4.40
N GLY A 128 -19.30 13.85 5.47
CA GLY A 128 -19.61 13.48 6.84
C GLY A 128 -21.08 13.13 7.05
N VAL A 129 -21.29 12.04 7.78
CA VAL A 129 -22.59 11.71 8.37
C VAL A 129 -22.99 12.89 9.26
N PRO A 130 -24.13 13.57 9.02
CA PRO A 130 -24.58 14.61 9.93
C PRO A 130 -25.03 13.97 11.24
N SER A 131 -24.45 14.45 12.34
CA SER A 131 -24.87 14.12 13.69
C SER A 131 -26.36 14.45 13.88
N GLY A 132 -27.18 13.41 14.04
CA GLY A 132 -28.57 13.53 14.51
C GLY A 132 -28.63 13.81 16.02
N PRO A 133 -29.71 14.43 16.52
CA PRO A 133 -29.67 15.28 17.68
C PRO A 133 -29.67 14.53 19.02
N THR A 134 -29.06 15.20 19.99
CA THR A 134 -29.09 14.95 21.43
C THR A 134 -30.51 14.78 21.97
N ARG A 135 -30.66 13.85 22.92
CA ARG A 135 -31.87 13.56 23.70
C ARG A 135 -32.49 14.84 24.31
N GLY A 136 -33.82 14.86 24.32
CA GLY A 136 -34.66 15.45 25.38
C GLY A 136 -35.42 14.34 26.07
#